data_AF-A0A7U9RB67-F1
#
_entry.id   AF-A0A7U9RB67-F1
#
_cell.length_a   1.000
_cell.length_b   1.000
_cell.length_c   1.000
_cell.angle_alpha   90.00
_cell.angle_beta   90.00
_cell.angle_gamma   90.00
#
_symmetry.space_group_name_H-M   'P 1'
#
loop_
_entity.id
_entity.type
_entity.pdbx_description
1 polymer ?
#
loop_
_entity_poly.entity_id
_entity_poly.type
_entity_poly.pdbx_seq_one_letter_code
_entity_poly.pdbx_strand_id
1 'polypeptide(L)'
;MCNKKKTVITGLMVIVMCLGACGHKQKENPYGPLVEKLGDEEAYAFLDMDYKNYVMVTSDGVYDTGAEKQAAVYCTVYYYGKDEFFELGTIMSDGTAYPISFSRDGIFAASGHSIEKYAVSKSGNELYLKKAVYIEYDENGNERYTSVTDGEEAKSNEEEYQKITEEYGKSQVIHFSYGADGCVNEIEF
;
A
#
# COMPACT_ATOMS: atom_id res chain seq x y z
N MET A 1 53.36 18.88 57.01
CA MET A 1 53.00 17.51 56.60
C MET A 1 51.84 17.59 55.64
N CYS A 2 52.10 17.15 54.41
CA CYS A 2 51.23 17.24 53.24
C CYS A 2 50.23 16.08 53.27
N ASN A 3 48.93 16.33 53.07
CA ASN A 3 47.97 15.27 52.80
C ASN A 3 47.17 15.61 51.54
N LYS A 4 47.56 14.94 50.45
CA LYS A 4 46.98 15.06 49.10
C LYS A 4 45.55 14.52 49.12
N LYS A 5 44.58 15.35 48.73
CA LYS A 5 43.23 14.88 48.37
C LYS A 5 43.32 14.07 47.08
N LYS A 6 42.92 12.80 47.13
CA LYS A 6 42.83 11.93 45.94
C LYS A 6 41.56 12.29 45.17
N THR A 7 41.73 12.89 44.00
CA THR A 7 40.66 13.12 43.03
C THR A 7 40.28 11.76 42.42
N VAL A 8 39.06 11.29 42.68
CA VAL A 8 38.49 10.12 42.00
C VAL A 8 37.76 10.66 40.76
N ILE A 9 38.40 10.52 39.59
CA ILE A 9 37.77 10.77 38.30
C ILE A 9 36.98 9.50 37.96
N THR A 10 35.67 9.55 38.15
CA THR A 10 34.76 8.50 37.69
C THR A 10 34.63 8.64 36.17
N GLY A 11 35.29 7.75 35.43
CA GLY A 11 35.20 7.68 33.98
C GLY A 11 33.82 7.22 33.55
N LEU A 12 33.05 8.13 32.96
CA LEU A 12 31.82 7.79 32.25
C LEU A 12 32.21 7.23 30.87
N MET A 13 32.27 5.91 30.77
CA MET A 13 32.53 5.20 29.52
C MET A 13 31.27 5.30 28.66
N VAL A 14 31.20 6.32 27.79
CA VAL A 14 30.13 6.45 26.79
C VAL A 14 30.37 5.35 25.75
N ILE A 15 29.67 4.24 25.89
CA ILE A 15 29.55 3.23 24.85
C ILE A 15 28.64 3.85 23.78
N VAL A 16 29.25 4.45 22.77
CA VAL A 16 28.55 4.78 21.52
C VAL A 16 28.27 3.44 20.83
N MET A 17 27.06 2.91 21.05
CA MET A 17 26.56 1.80 20.25
C MET A 17 26.27 2.36 18.85
N CYS A 18 27.24 2.17 17.96
CA CYS A 18 27.02 2.28 16.52
C CYS A 18 26.06 1.18 16.09
N LEU A 19 24.76 1.39 16.27
CA LEU A 19 23.73 0.65 15.56
C LEU A 19 23.63 1.28 14.17
N GLY A 20 24.45 0.77 13.26
CA GLY A 20 24.12 0.77 11.84
C GLY A 20 22.91 -0.14 11.62
N ALA A 21 21.74 0.28 12.10
CA ALA A 21 20.50 -0.16 11.50
C ALA A 21 20.49 0.52 10.12
N CYS A 22 20.37 -0.24 9.04
CA CYS A 22 19.86 0.30 7.79
C CYS A 22 18.44 0.78 8.10
N GLY A 23 18.32 1.98 8.67
CA GLY A 23 17.05 2.60 8.98
C GLY A 23 16.35 2.83 7.66
N HIS A 24 15.18 2.21 7.49
CA HIS A 24 14.16 2.80 6.64
C HIS A 24 14.09 4.26 7.09
N LYS A 25 14.51 5.19 6.22
CA LYS A 25 14.29 6.61 6.49
C LYS A 25 12.78 6.74 6.65
N GLN A 26 12.34 7.16 7.84
CA GLN A 26 10.94 7.45 8.09
C GLN A 26 10.48 8.42 6.99
N LYS A 27 9.54 7.97 6.15
CA LYS A 27 8.99 8.82 5.10
C LYS A 27 8.28 9.99 5.77
N GLU A 28 8.44 11.19 5.20
CA GLU A 28 7.62 12.31 5.62
C GLU A 28 6.15 11.96 5.37
N ASN A 29 5.30 12.15 6.37
CA ASN A 29 3.86 11.95 6.25
C ASN A 29 3.18 13.32 6.15
N PRO A 30 2.94 13.83 4.92
CA PRO A 30 2.31 15.13 4.73
C PRO A 30 0.81 15.09 5.01
N TYR A 31 0.18 13.91 5.16
CA TYR A 31 -1.28 13.73 5.07
C TYR A 31 -2.10 14.21 6.28
N GLY A 32 -1.48 14.81 7.30
CA GLY A 32 -2.19 15.35 8.48
C GLY A 32 -3.45 16.16 8.14
N PRO A 33 -3.38 17.17 7.25
CA PRO A 33 -4.55 17.96 6.86
C PRO A 33 -5.64 17.20 6.11
N LEU A 34 -5.32 16.03 5.53
CA LEU A 34 -6.30 15.18 4.85
C LEU A 34 -6.99 14.26 5.88
N VAL A 35 -6.22 13.68 6.80
CA VAL A 35 -6.75 12.87 7.92
C VAL A 35 -7.70 13.69 8.81
N GLU A 36 -7.38 14.96 9.09
CA GLU A 36 -8.25 15.86 9.88
C GLU A 36 -9.61 16.15 9.24
N LYS A 37 -9.78 15.86 7.95
CA LYS A 37 -11.03 16.08 7.22
C LYS A 37 -11.88 14.83 7.07
N LEU A 38 -11.35 13.66 7.45
CA LEU A 38 -12.09 12.40 7.36
C LEU A 38 -13.27 12.41 8.32
N GLY A 39 -14.38 11.82 7.87
CA GLY A 39 -15.54 11.57 8.71
C GLY A 39 -15.30 10.43 9.71
N ASP A 40 -16.13 10.34 10.74
CA ASP A 40 -16.05 9.29 11.76
C ASP A 40 -16.18 7.86 11.19
N GLU A 41 -16.80 7.72 10.01
CA GLU A 41 -17.02 6.45 9.32
C GLU A 41 -15.93 6.13 8.28
N GLU A 42 -14.98 7.03 8.04
CA GLU A 42 -13.91 6.86 7.05
C GLU A 42 -12.63 6.31 7.70
N ALA A 43 -12.31 5.05 7.40
CA ALA A 43 -11.03 4.44 7.77
C ALA A 43 -9.95 4.77 6.71
N TYR A 44 -8.68 4.76 7.11
CA TYR A 44 -7.58 5.05 6.22
C TYR A 44 -6.36 4.15 6.44
N ALA A 45 -5.47 4.13 5.46
CA ALA A 45 -4.18 3.46 5.52
C ALA A 45 -3.11 4.25 4.75
N PHE A 46 -1.86 4.15 5.20
CA PHE A 46 -0.66 4.59 4.51
C PHE A 46 0.11 3.38 4.00
N LEU A 47 0.32 3.31 2.69
CA LEU A 47 0.98 2.19 2.03
C LEU A 47 2.46 2.50 1.80
N ASP A 48 3.34 1.69 2.36
CA ASP A 48 4.79 1.79 2.14
C ASP A 48 5.20 1.13 0.81
N MET A 49 4.95 1.88 -0.27
CA MET A 49 5.27 1.49 -1.64
C MET A 49 6.60 2.12 -2.11
N ASP A 50 7.14 1.73 -3.26
CA ASP A 50 8.37 2.25 -3.87
C ASP A 50 8.16 3.66 -4.50
N TYR A 51 7.51 4.55 -3.74
CA TYR A 51 7.32 5.97 -4.02
C TYR A 51 8.03 6.83 -2.95
N LYS A 52 8.22 8.11 -3.27
CA LYS A 52 8.88 9.07 -2.36
C LYS A 52 8.09 9.21 -1.05
N ASN A 53 6.77 9.37 -1.16
CA ASN A 53 5.85 9.49 -0.03
C ASN A 53 5.03 8.22 0.11
N TYR A 54 4.36 8.04 1.25
CA TYR A 54 3.30 7.03 1.36
C TYR A 54 2.22 7.28 0.31
N VAL A 55 1.56 6.22 -0.15
CA VAL A 55 0.25 6.35 -0.82
C VAL A 55 -0.81 6.25 0.28
N MET A 56 -1.70 7.23 0.38
CA MET A 56 -2.80 7.16 1.33
C MET A 56 -4.02 6.58 0.64
N VAL A 57 -4.74 5.69 1.33
CA VAL A 57 -6.02 5.17 0.86
C VAL A 57 -7.08 5.33 1.94
N THR A 58 -8.32 5.57 1.53
CA THR A 58 -9.48 5.66 2.45
C THR A 58 -10.59 4.73 2.02
N SER A 59 -11.42 4.31 2.98
CA SER A 59 -12.63 3.53 2.72
C SER A 59 -13.64 3.78 3.85
N ASP A 60 -14.91 3.94 3.50
CA ASP A 60 -16.06 3.97 4.42
C ASP A 60 -16.75 2.59 4.51
N GLY A 61 -16.22 1.57 3.82
CA GLY A 61 -16.77 0.22 3.73
C GLY A 61 -15.74 -0.84 4.08
N VAL A 62 -15.50 -1.02 5.38
CA VAL A 62 -14.51 -1.95 5.92
C VAL A 62 -15.15 -3.16 6.61
N TYR A 63 -14.47 -4.30 6.59
CA TYR A 63 -14.91 -5.55 7.21
C TYR A 63 -13.77 -6.24 7.95
N ASP A 64 -14.12 -6.97 9.02
CA ASP A 64 -13.16 -7.73 9.81
C ASP A 64 -12.70 -8.98 9.05
N THR A 65 -11.38 -9.20 9.02
CA THR A 65 -10.76 -10.41 8.44
C THR A 65 -10.59 -11.55 9.45
N GLY A 66 -11.08 -11.38 10.69
CA GLY A 66 -10.98 -12.34 11.79
C GLY A 66 -9.71 -12.20 12.64
N ALA A 67 -8.93 -11.13 12.45
CA ALA A 67 -7.65 -10.89 13.11
C ALA A 67 -7.55 -9.47 13.71
N GLU A 68 -8.67 -8.82 14.02
CA GLU A 68 -8.76 -7.40 14.42
C GLU A 68 -8.19 -6.42 13.37
N LYS A 69 -7.99 -6.91 12.14
CA LYS A 69 -7.55 -6.12 11.00
C LYS A 69 -8.70 -5.95 10.03
N GLN A 70 -8.92 -4.71 9.62
CA GLN A 70 -10.03 -4.36 8.74
C GLN A 70 -9.56 -4.27 7.28
N ALA A 71 -10.23 -4.99 6.39
CA ALA A 71 -10.01 -4.92 4.95
C ALA A 71 -11.17 -4.18 4.28
N ALA A 72 -10.97 -3.79 3.02
CA ALA A 72 -12.02 -3.20 2.20
C ALA A 72 -12.05 -3.86 0.83
N VAL A 73 -13.21 -3.78 0.16
CA VAL A 73 -13.37 -4.16 -1.25
C VAL A 73 -13.25 -2.96 -2.18
N TYR A 74 -13.15 -1.75 -1.64
CA TYR A 74 -12.88 -0.54 -2.41
C TYR A 74 -12.12 0.49 -1.58
N CYS A 75 -11.39 1.37 -2.24
CA CYS A 75 -10.74 2.51 -1.60
C CYS A 75 -10.56 3.68 -2.56
N THR A 76 -10.51 4.89 -2.01
CA THR A 76 -10.07 6.09 -2.74
C THR A 76 -8.58 6.30 -2.47
N VAL A 77 -7.82 6.54 -3.54
CA VAL A 77 -6.36 6.66 -3.53
C VAL A 77 -5.95 8.13 -3.55
N TYR A 78 -5.05 8.49 -2.65
CA TYR A 78 -4.46 9.82 -2.55
C TYR A 78 -2.94 9.75 -2.62
N TYR A 79 -2.34 10.75 -3.26
CA TYR A 79 -0.88 10.89 -3.27
C TYR A 79 -0.46 12.35 -3.14
N TYR A 80 0.56 12.59 -2.31
CA TYR A 80 1.25 13.86 -2.22
C TYR A 80 2.41 13.88 -3.23
N GLY A 81 2.23 14.61 -4.32
CA GLY A 81 3.19 14.74 -5.41
C GLY A 81 3.33 16.20 -5.82
N LYS A 82 4.50 16.63 -6.32
CA LYS A 82 4.73 18.02 -6.76
C LYS A 82 4.34 19.09 -5.73
N ASP A 83 4.54 18.78 -4.45
CA ASP A 83 4.21 19.64 -3.31
C ASP A 83 2.71 19.96 -3.15
N GLU A 84 1.82 19.10 -3.69
CA GLU A 84 0.37 19.19 -3.54
C GLU A 84 -0.29 17.81 -3.34
N PHE A 85 -1.54 17.80 -2.85
CA PHE A 85 -2.33 16.58 -2.69
C PHE A 85 -3.21 16.34 -3.90
N PHE A 86 -3.22 15.09 -4.37
CA PHE A 86 -4.14 14.63 -5.39
C PHE A 86 -5.00 13.48 -4.86
N GLU A 87 -6.31 13.62 -5.03
CA GLU A 87 -7.22 12.48 -5.09
C GLU A 87 -7.08 11.87 -6.50
N LEU A 88 -6.57 10.65 -6.57
CA LEU A 88 -6.20 10.03 -7.83
C LEU A 88 -7.33 9.20 -8.45
N GLY A 89 -8.26 8.72 -7.62
CA GLY A 89 -9.41 7.92 -8.04
C GLY A 89 -9.73 6.78 -7.08
N THR A 90 -10.72 5.97 -7.45
CA THR A 90 -11.21 4.85 -6.64
C THR A 90 -10.85 3.52 -7.29
N ILE A 91 -10.49 2.53 -6.48
CA ILE A 91 -10.24 1.15 -6.87
C ILE A 91 -11.32 0.27 -6.24
N MET A 92 -11.84 -0.73 -6.96
CA MET A 92 -12.91 -1.61 -6.48
C MET A 92 -12.69 -3.06 -6.91
N SER A 93 -12.86 -3.99 -5.97
CA SER A 93 -12.89 -5.44 -6.15
C SER A 93 -14.33 -5.97 -6.03
N ASP A 94 -14.56 -7.17 -6.58
CA ASP A 94 -15.87 -7.82 -6.54
C ASP A 94 -16.06 -8.70 -5.29
N GLY A 95 -16.23 -8.03 -4.15
CA GLY A 95 -16.67 -8.67 -2.91
C GLY A 95 -15.54 -9.14 -2.00
N THR A 96 -15.92 -9.62 -0.81
CA THR A 96 -15.01 -9.78 0.33
C THR A 96 -14.00 -10.92 0.19
N ALA A 97 -14.18 -11.80 -0.82
CA ALA A 97 -13.19 -12.81 -1.20
C ALA A 97 -11.95 -12.20 -1.90
N TYR A 98 -12.07 -10.95 -2.36
CA TYR A 98 -11.05 -10.23 -3.10
C TYR A 98 -10.70 -8.91 -2.40
N PRO A 99 -10.12 -8.95 -1.19
CA PRO A 99 -9.72 -7.72 -0.50
C PRO A 99 -8.77 -6.89 -1.38
N ILE A 100 -8.87 -5.56 -1.28
CA ILE A 100 -7.86 -4.68 -1.86
C ILE A 100 -6.52 -4.97 -1.17
N SER A 101 -5.49 -5.13 -1.98
CA SER A 101 -4.14 -5.45 -1.51
C SER A 101 -3.11 -4.59 -2.25
N PHE A 102 -1.86 -4.64 -1.83
CA PHE A 102 -0.79 -3.90 -2.49
C PHE A 102 0.54 -4.65 -2.47
N SER A 103 1.35 -4.33 -3.47
CA SER A 103 2.78 -4.63 -3.52
C SER A 103 3.57 -3.32 -3.53
N ARG A 104 4.90 -3.42 -3.53
CA ARG A 104 5.77 -2.24 -3.59
C ARG A 104 5.47 -1.33 -4.78
N ASP A 105 4.95 -1.86 -5.86
CA ASP A 105 4.84 -1.17 -7.14
C ASP A 105 3.41 -1.07 -7.70
N GLY A 106 2.39 -1.43 -6.90
CA GLY A 106 0.98 -1.24 -7.28
C GLY A 106 -0.04 -1.70 -6.23
N ILE A 107 -1.28 -1.23 -6.39
CA ILE A 107 -2.46 -1.62 -5.61
C ILE A 107 -3.29 -2.55 -6.46
N PHE A 108 -3.77 -3.66 -5.90
CA PHE A 108 -4.53 -4.66 -6.62
C PHE A 108 -6.03 -4.61 -6.30
N ALA A 109 -6.82 -4.84 -7.34
CA ALA A 109 -8.22 -5.21 -7.26
C ALA A 109 -8.42 -6.55 -7.99
N ALA A 110 -9.44 -7.30 -7.59
CA ALA A 110 -9.73 -8.57 -8.24
C ALA A 110 -11.22 -8.90 -8.22
N SER A 111 -11.60 -9.78 -9.13
CA SER A 111 -12.93 -10.37 -9.23
C SER A 111 -12.82 -11.85 -9.59
N GLY A 112 -13.97 -12.49 -9.80
CA GLY A 112 -14.02 -13.82 -10.42
C GLY A 112 -13.49 -13.86 -11.86
N HIS A 113 -13.34 -12.71 -12.52
CA HIS A 113 -13.06 -12.60 -13.95
C HIS A 113 -11.90 -11.65 -14.28
N SER A 114 -11.28 -11.02 -13.31
CA SER A 114 -10.21 -10.06 -13.54
C SER A 114 -9.26 -9.96 -12.36
N ILE A 115 -8.03 -9.59 -12.66
CA ILE A 115 -7.09 -9.06 -11.68
C ILE A 115 -6.48 -7.81 -12.28
N GLU A 116 -6.50 -6.73 -11.51
CA GLU A 116 -6.09 -5.40 -11.93
C GLU A 116 -5.05 -4.87 -10.94
N LYS A 117 -4.00 -4.24 -11.45
CA LYS A 117 -2.93 -3.63 -10.70
C LYS A 117 -2.79 -2.17 -11.13
N TYR A 118 -3.05 -1.27 -10.19
CA TYR A 118 -3.00 0.17 -10.37
C TYR A 118 -1.70 0.73 -9.81
N ALA A 119 -1.23 1.83 -10.39
CA ALA A 119 -0.05 2.53 -9.90
C ALA A 119 -0.24 4.05 -9.99
N VAL A 120 0.49 4.78 -9.15
CA VAL A 120 0.62 6.22 -9.26
C VAL A 120 1.58 6.54 -10.40
N SER A 121 1.19 7.45 -11.29
CA SER A 121 1.99 7.91 -12.43
C SER A 121 3.31 8.54 -11.97
N LYS A 122 4.30 8.59 -12.87
CA LYS A 122 5.61 9.21 -12.56
C LYS A 122 5.47 10.68 -12.15
N SER A 123 4.46 11.37 -12.64
CA SER A 123 4.15 12.76 -12.29
C SER A 123 3.45 12.90 -10.93
N GLY A 124 3.00 11.80 -10.31
CA GLY A 124 2.41 11.79 -8.97
C GLY A 124 0.98 12.34 -8.91
N ASN A 125 0.28 12.45 -10.04
CA ASN A 125 -1.01 13.14 -10.12
C ASN A 125 -2.09 12.35 -10.87
N GLU A 126 -1.82 11.09 -11.16
CA GLU A 126 -2.77 10.20 -11.84
C GLU A 126 -2.61 8.78 -11.30
N LEU A 127 -3.73 8.09 -11.10
CA LEU A 127 -3.79 6.64 -10.94
C LEU A 127 -4.01 6.04 -12.32
N TYR A 128 -3.20 5.06 -12.71
CA TYR A 128 -3.36 4.39 -14.00
C TYR A 128 -3.36 2.87 -13.82
N LEU A 129 -4.02 2.19 -14.75
CA LEU A 129 -4.03 0.73 -14.83
C LEU A 129 -2.69 0.24 -15.39
N LYS A 130 -1.80 -0.16 -14.49
CA LYS A 130 -0.45 -0.62 -14.83
C LYS A 130 -0.46 -2.00 -15.49
N LYS A 131 -1.29 -2.90 -14.96
CA LYS A 131 -1.42 -4.25 -15.48
C LYS A 131 -2.82 -4.79 -15.18
N ALA A 132 -3.44 -5.46 -16.12
CA ALA A 132 -4.65 -6.25 -15.85
C ALA A 132 -4.68 -7.48 -16.74
N VAL A 133 -5.41 -8.51 -16.29
CA VAL A 133 -5.85 -9.61 -17.14
C VAL A 133 -7.31 -9.87 -16.86
N TYR A 134 -8.11 -10.00 -17.92
CA TYR A 134 -9.55 -10.26 -17.87
C TYR A 134 -9.86 -11.60 -18.53
N ILE A 135 -10.88 -12.27 -18.02
CA ILE A 135 -11.48 -13.49 -18.57
C ILE A 135 -12.90 -13.14 -19.03
N GLU A 136 -13.15 -13.34 -20.30
CA GLU A 136 -14.47 -13.26 -20.91
C GLU A 136 -14.89 -14.64 -21.38
N TYR A 137 -16.20 -14.91 -21.39
CA TYR A 137 -16.76 -16.16 -21.91
C TYR A 137 -17.56 -15.86 -23.18
N ASP A 138 -17.28 -16.60 -24.25
CA ASP A 138 -18.09 -16.53 -25.47
C ASP A 138 -19.46 -17.22 -25.30
N GLU A 139 -20.31 -17.15 -26.31
CA GLU A 139 -21.65 -17.77 -26.30
C GLU A 139 -21.63 -19.29 -26.06
N ASN A 140 -20.49 -19.95 -26.32
CA ASN A 140 -20.29 -21.38 -26.13
C ASN A 140 -19.62 -21.71 -24.78
N GLY A 141 -19.30 -20.68 -23.97
CA GLY A 141 -18.61 -20.82 -22.70
C GLY A 141 -17.09 -21.02 -22.82
N ASN A 142 -16.49 -20.74 -23.97
CA ASN A 142 -15.03 -20.76 -24.10
C ASN A 142 -14.42 -19.49 -23.51
N GLU A 143 -13.31 -19.65 -22.81
CA GLU A 143 -12.56 -18.53 -22.23
C GLU A 143 -11.80 -17.74 -23.29
N ARG A 144 -11.86 -16.42 -23.16
CA ARG A 144 -11.08 -15.46 -23.92
C ARG A 144 -10.38 -14.52 -22.95
N TYR A 145 -9.07 -14.37 -23.15
CA TYR A 145 -8.22 -13.57 -22.30
C TYR A 145 -7.81 -12.26 -23.00
N THR A 146 -7.96 -11.15 -22.30
CA THR A 146 -7.41 -9.84 -22.69
C THR A 146 -6.55 -9.32 -21.54
N SER A 147 -5.54 -8.51 -21.87
CA SER A 147 -4.68 -7.89 -20.88
C SER A 147 -4.52 -6.42 -21.14
N VAL A 148 -4.18 -5.68 -20.09
CA VAL A 148 -3.71 -4.30 -20.16
C VAL A 148 -2.29 -4.26 -19.64
N THR A 149 -1.39 -3.54 -20.30
CA THR A 149 -0.08 -3.16 -19.78
C THR A 149 0.14 -1.66 -20.00
N ASP A 150 0.37 -0.93 -18.93
CA ASP A 150 0.53 0.54 -18.94
C ASP A 150 -0.58 1.28 -19.72
N GLY A 151 -1.83 0.81 -19.57
CA GLY A 151 -3.01 1.37 -20.24
C GLY A 151 -3.26 0.86 -21.66
N GLU A 152 -2.37 0.04 -22.24
CA GLU A 152 -2.54 -0.53 -23.58
C GLU A 152 -3.14 -1.93 -23.54
N GLU A 153 -4.24 -2.15 -24.27
CA GLU A 153 -4.91 -3.45 -24.37
C GLU A 153 -4.24 -4.39 -25.38
N ALA A 154 -4.20 -5.68 -25.03
CA ALA A 154 -3.68 -6.74 -25.88
C ALA A 154 -4.46 -8.06 -25.71
N LYS A 155 -4.25 -8.99 -26.64
CA LYS A 155 -4.69 -10.39 -26.46
C LYS A 155 -3.78 -11.08 -25.44
N SER A 156 -4.39 -11.83 -24.52
CA SER A 156 -3.69 -12.53 -23.45
C SER A 156 -3.96 -14.04 -23.51
N ASN A 157 -3.62 -14.77 -22.44
CA ASN A 157 -3.81 -16.20 -22.27
C ASN A 157 -3.87 -16.57 -20.78
N GLU A 158 -4.21 -17.83 -20.50
CA GLU A 158 -4.32 -18.37 -19.14
C GLU A 158 -3.00 -18.26 -18.34
N GLU A 159 -1.83 -18.43 -18.97
CA GLU A 159 -0.54 -18.34 -18.28
C GLU A 159 -0.29 -16.93 -17.73
N GLU A 160 -0.68 -15.89 -18.49
CA GLU A 160 -0.62 -14.50 -18.03
C GLU A 160 -1.61 -14.22 -16.89
N TYR A 161 -2.81 -14.80 -16.95
CA TYR A 161 -3.79 -14.72 -15.87
C TYR A 161 -3.27 -15.38 -14.58
N GLN A 162 -2.70 -16.58 -14.69
CA GLN A 162 -2.10 -17.28 -13.55
C GLN A 162 -0.94 -16.47 -12.94
N LYS A 163 -0.09 -15.85 -13.76
CA LYS A 163 1.01 -14.99 -13.27
C LYS A 163 0.50 -13.83 -12.42
N ILE A 164 -0.50 -13.09 -12.89
CA ILE A 164 -1.04 -11.97 -12.11
C ILE A 164 -1.84 -12.46 -10.89
N THR A 165 -2.45 -13.64 -10.96
CA THR A 165 -3.07 -14.30 -9.80
C THR A 165 -2.05 -14.63 -8.72
N GLU A 166 -0.87 -15.12 -9.10
CA GLU A 166 0.22 -15.34 -8.15
C GLU A 166 0.78 -14.04 -7.57
N GLU A 167 0.88 -12.98 -8.38
CA GLU A 167 1.28 -11.65 -7.88
C GLU A 167 0.28 -11.13 -6.84
N TYR A 168 -1.02 -11.22 -7.13
CA TYR A 168 -2.09 -10.87 -6.19
C TYR A 168 -2.02 -11.73 -4.91
N GLY A 169 -1.87 -13.06 -5.04
CA GLY A 169 -1.77 -13.96 -3.89
C GLY A 169 -0.53 -13.74 -3.00
N LYS A 170 0.52 -13.09 -3.52
CA LYS A 170 1.74 -12.71 -2.76
C LYS A 170 1.68 -11.27 -2.23
N SER A 171 0.68 -10.49 -2.63
CA SER A 171 0.51 -9.11 -2.18
C SER A 171 -0.01 -9.04 -0.74
N GLN A 172 0.16 -7.89 -0.09
CA GLN A 172 -0.31 -7.67 1.27
C GLN A 172 -1.72 -7.07 1.24
N VAL A 173 -2.69 -7.69 1.91
CA VAL A 173 -4.01 -7.10 2.13
C VAL A 173 -3.86 -5.75 2.83
N ILE A 174 -4.52 -4.71 2.31
CA ILE A 174 -4.52 -3.41 2.97
C ILE A 174 -5.37 -3.50 4.24
N HIS A 175 -4.76 -3.12 5.35
CA HIS A 175 -5.42 -3.01 6.63
C HIS A 175 -5.71 -1.54 6.96
N PHE A 176 -7.00 -1.23 7.07
CA PHE A 176 -7.51 0.11 7.36
C PHE A 176 -7.66 0.33 8.87
N SER A 177 -7.49 1.58 9.31
CA SER A 177 -7.67 2.00 10.70
C SER A 177 -8.43 3.32 10.77
N TYR A 178 -9.20 3.51 11.84
CA TYR A 178 -9.86 4.78 12.17
C TYR A 178 -8.94 5.74 12.94
N GLY A 179 -7.73 5.31 13.30
CA GLY A 179 -6.78 6.09 14.09
C GLY A 179 -5.34 5.92 13.62
N ALA A 180 -4.45 6.72 14.22
CA ALA A 180 -3.03 6.71 13.89
C ALA A 180 -2.36 5.35 14.16
N ASP A 181 -2.86 4.62 15.16
CA ASP A 181 -2.35 3.29 15.48
C ASP A 181 -2.77 2.29 14.40
N GLY A 182 -1.77 1.56 13.87
CA GLY A 182 -1.99 0.52 12.86
C GLY A 182 -2.31 1.01 11.44
N CYS A 183 -2.25 2.32 11.16
CA CYS A 183 -2.58 2.85 9.83
C CYS A 183 -1.46 2.66 8.79
N VAL A 184 -0.22 2.35 9.18
CA VAL A 184 0.88 2.13 8.24
C VAL A 184 0.95 0.64 7.86
N ASN A 185 0.89 0.37 6.56
CA ASN A 185 1.02 -0.96 5.99
C ASN A 185 2.41 -1.09 5.33
N GLU A 186 3.25 -1.97 5.87
CA GLU A 186 4.61 -2.22 5.40
C GLU A 186 4.73 -3.65 4.86
N ILE A 187 5.45 -3.81 3.74
CA ILE A 187 5.74 -5.12 3.17
C ILE A 187 6.95 -5.72 3.89
N GLU A 188 6.68 -6.61 4.85
CA GLU A 188 7.69 -7.40 5.55
C GLU A 188 8.24 -8.51 4.62
N PHE A 189 9.57 -8.70 4.62
CA PHE A 189 10.27 -9.75 3.87
C PHE A 189 10.83 -10.82 4.80
#